data_AF-A0A4P5V4A1-F1
#
_entry.id   AF-A0A4P5V4A1-F1
#
_cell.length_a   1.000
_cell.length_b   1.000
_cell.length_c   1.000
_cell.angle_alpha   90.00
_cell.angle_beta   90.00
_cell.angle_gamma   90.00
#
_symmetry.space_group_name_H-M   'P 1'
#
loop_
_entity.id
_entity.type
_entity.pdbx_description
1 polymer ?
#
loop_
_entity_poly.entity_id
_entity_poly.type
_entity_poly.pdbx_seq_one_letter_code
_entity_poly.pdbx_strand_id
1 'polypeptide(L)'
;MAEPRYVDRIDSVEAKVEALSRALAKGDHAVALALADSIKDGVRAEAAFASAVPSDGDADAHASWSPVSGLPNPWQAWIAGWTHFRIVTVTEPVGRLRDHEPVDIEVVVPVAMATSLARELRVARLEHSASGTSLIRVVSQVYGETRTRGPNPVRRAHLTWSVTLDARKQATFVILVGNPAAELPRDVTDLTVSGEGSALEIGNAHHVASLSAQMGQLERLRYRRGHGMELFAGGEGHGEPPHIDWAHDYLASDRFQKFRVTNWDACPNMEVIRGPIVTIVRRWGFPHSPLHPMFPASRMFVEVRYLFYAGVPYFVKDGRMEATRDFSLNYLRDDEWVFSGYAFTDQVWVDEDGVAREGAVPPEHADRMWGVGFFHRDSQDAFVSLRLEHHLEPAMTRADGRRTLPAMHHADAPALHYPGHGQLWSRWALRDDPELVAGDRLVQRNAYLTAPYPPDEGASQIGEWVKRFRNPVVVSQHPSRETEAVLFSTLSRDHVTTQASAPPGRLATPGEETSCALLKQSMWDALRDVRDDMFYTVDANIVGMGYVYDLQMPDGLASGRVEMAFTMPHRGRPMYRYLANPAVARLRQVPGVQVVTVVPVSDPPWNPDRMDDDAWRAMDFPVKPPVSTA
;
A
#
# COMPACT_ATOMS: atom_id res chain seq x y z
N MET A 1 22.57 36.72 -8.09
CA MET A 1 23.34 36.23 -6.94
C MET A 1 23.65 34.77 -7.19
N ALA A 2 24.75 34.22 -6.68
CA ALA A 2 24.99 32.78 -6.77
C ALA A 2 24.08 32.03 -5.77
N GLU A 3 23.72 30.78 -6.07
CA GLU A 3 22.85 29.92 -5.23
C GLU A 3 23.65 28.70 -4.71
N PRO A 4 24.62 28.92 -3.79
CA PRO A 4 25.57 27.89 -3.40
C PRO A 4 24.93 26.77 -2.58
N ARG A 5 23.90 27.05 -1.78
CA ARG A 5 23.22 26.07 -0.91
C ARG A 5 21.87 25.68 -1.47
N TYR A 6 21.33 24.53 -1.05
CA TYR A 6 19.98 24.08 -1.41
C TYR A 6 18.91 25.13 -1.08
N VAL A 7 18.97 25.71 0.12
CA VAL A 7 18.03 26.75 0.57
C VAL A 7 18.09 28.04 -0.25
N ASP A 8 19.17 28.26 -1.01
CA ASP A 8 19.30 29.41 -1.91
C ASP A 8 18.66 29.13 -3.30
N ARG A 9 18.31 27.86 -3.60
CA ARG A 9 17.76 27.39 -4.89
C ARG A 9 16.25 27.14 -4.84
N ILE A 10 15.64 27.30 -3.67
CA ILE A 10 14.21 27.05 -3.45
C ILE A 10 13.59 28.20 -2.65
N ASP A 11 12.29 28.40 -2.85
CA ASP A 11 11.47 29.16 -1.92
C ASP A 11 10.81 28.19 -0.93
N SER A 12 10.81 28.54 0.36
CA SER A 12 10.08 27.77 1.37
C SER A 12 8.56 27.83 1.14
N VAL A 13 7.82 26.88 1.72
CA VAL A 13 6.35 26.90 1.63
C VAL A 13 5.79 28.21 2.23
N GLU A 14 6.35 28.70 3.33
CA GLU A 14 5.95 29.95 3.99
C GLU A 14 6.16 31.15 3.07
N ALA A 15 7.33 31.26 2.45
CA ALA A 15 7.65 32.35 1.53
C ALA A 15 6.68 32.38 0.35
N LYS A 16 6.31 31.19 -0.17
CA LYS A 16 5.31 31.05 -1.23
C LYS A 16 3.90 31.43 -0.75
N VAL A 17 3.51 31.07 0.47
CA VAL A 17 2.22 31.45 1.09
C VAL A 17 2.13 32.97 1.29
N GLU A 18 3.21 33.62 1.71
CA GLU A 18 3.24 35.08 1.79
C GLU A 18 3.14 35.72 0.41
N ALA A 19 3.85 35.18 -0.58
CA ALA A 19 3.77 35.65 -1.96
C ALA A 19 2.35 35.49 -2.53
N LEU A 20 1.68 34.38 -2.22
CA LEU A 20 0.30 34.10 -2.60
C LEU A 20 -0.63 35.18 -2.00
N SER A 21 -0.46 35.47 -0.71
CA SER A 21 -1.23 36.50 -0.02
C SER A 21 -1.05 37.89 -0.65
N ARG A 22 0.19 38.24 -1.03
CA ARG A 22 0.49 39.48 -1.74
C ARG A 22 -0.12 39.53 -3.14
N ALA A 23 -0.11 38.43 -3.89
CA ALA A 23 -0.72 38.34 -5.22
C ALA A 23 -2.24 38.53 -5.14
N LEU A 24 -2.89 37.88 -4.18
CA LEU A 24 -4.32 38.04 -3.91
C LEU A 24 -4.68 39.48 -3.53
N ALA A 25 -3.90 40.12 -2.65
CA ALA A 25 -4.13 41.51 -2.25
C ALA A 25 -4.03 42.50 -3.42
N LYS A 26 -3.29 42.16 -4.48
CA LYS A 26 -3.17 42.94 -5.73
C LYS A 26 -4.21 42.57 -6.78
N GLY A 27 -5.00 41.52 -6.57
CA GLY A 27 -5.93 40.97 -7.57
C GLY A 27 -5.25 40.19 -8.70
N ASP A 28 -3.99 39.78 -8.54
CA ASP A 28 -3.26 39.00 -9.53
C ASP A 28 -3.55 37.49 -9.34
N HIS A 29 -4.70 37.07 -9.84
CA HIS A 29 -5.17 35.69 -9.69
C HIS A 29 -4.32 34.68 -10.47
N ALA A 30 -3.68 35.08 -11.57
CA ALA A 30 -2.84 34.18 -12.35
C ALA A 30 -1.58 33.78 -11.56
N VAL A 31 -0.92 34.76 -10.94
CA VAL A 31 0.21 34.50 -10.05
C VAL A 31 -0.22 33.73 -8.81
N ALA A 32 -1.39 34.05 -8.24
CA ALA A 32 -1.92 33.31 -7.09
C ALA A 32 -2.13 31.81 -7.39
N LEU A 33 -2.72 31.48 -8.55
CA LEU A 33 -2.90 30.09 -8.97
C LEU A 33 -1.56 29.37 -9.16
N ALA A 34 -0.60 30.00 -9.86
CA ALA A 34 0.73 29.44 -10.04
C ALA A 34 1.47 29.19 -8.71
N LEU A 35 1.30 30.09 -7.73
CA LEU A 35 1.86 29.92 -6.39
C LEU A 35 1.17 28.80 -5.61
N ALA A 36 -0.16 28.63 -5.75
CA ALA A 36 -0.87 27.51 -5.12
C ALA A 36 -0.36 26.15 -5.63
N ASP A 37 -0.12 26.02 -6.94
CA ASP A 37 0.49 24.82 -7.52
C ASP A 37 1.92 24.61 -7.02
N SER A 38 2.72 25.68 -6.97
CA SER A 38 4.11 25.62 -6.45
C SER A 38 4.19 25.29 -4.95
N ILE A 39 3.19 25.67 -4.15
CA ILE A 39 3.07 25.30 -2.74
C ILE A 39 2.83 23.80 -2.62
N LYS A 40 1.95 23.23 -3.45
CA LYS A 40 1.69 21.78 -3.47
C LYS A 40 2.97 20.98 -3.71
N ASP A 41 3.82 21.41 -4.64
CA ASP A 41 5.11 20.76 -4.89
C ASP A 41 6.11 20.97 -3.74
N GLY A 42 6.09 22.14 -3.08
CA GLY A 42 6.85 22.39 -1.86
C GLY A 42 6.49 21.43 -0.72
N VAL A 43 5.20 21.26 -0.44
CA VAL A 43 4.70 20.33 0.59
C VAL A 43 5.07 18.88 0.26
N ARG A 44 5.04 18.48 -1.02
CA ARG A 44 5.50 17.15 -1.46
C ARG A 44 6.99 16.95 -1.22
N ALA A 45 7.80 17.96 -1.50
CA ALA A 45 9.24 17.91 -1.24
C ALA A 45 9.52 17.79 0.27
N GLU A 46 8.88 18.61 1.10
CA GLU A 46 9.00 18.55 2.57
C GLU A 46 8.59 17.19 3.13
N ALA A 47 7.48 16.61 2.65
CA ALA A 47 7.03 15.27 3.04
C ALA A 47 8.06 14.18 2.68
N ALA A 48 8.69 14.28 1.50
CA ALA A 48 9.75 13.37 1.08
C ALA A 48 11.05 13.54 1.91
N PHE A 49 11.30 14.72 2.50
CA PHE A 49 12.42 14.92 3.42
C PHE A 49 12.09 14.51 4.86
N ALA A 50 10.82 14.52 5.25
CA ALA A 50 10.41 14.10 6.59
C ALA A 50 10.70 12.60 6.85
N SER A 51 10.63 11.75 5.82
CA SER A 51 11.00 10.32 5.90
C SER A 51 12.50 10.10 6.23
N ALA A 52 13.34 11.11 5.98
CA ALA A 52 14.77 11.05 6.26
C ALA A 52 15.10 11.24 7.75
N VAL A 53 14.14 11.67 8.57
CA VAL A 53 14.37 11.95 9.99
C VAL A 53 14.37 10.65 10.80
N PRO A 54 15.41 10.37 11.60
CA PRO A 54 15.44 9.21 12.49
C PRO A 54 14.30 9.21 13.51
N SER A 55 13.80 8.03 13.84
CA SER A 55 12.78 7.82 14.89
C SER A 55 13.35 7.07 16.09
N ASP A 56 12.74 7.21 17.28
CA ASP A 56 13.20 6.55 18.52
C ASP A 56 13.26 5.01 18.39
N GLY A 57 12.45 4.41 17.52
CA GLY A 57 12.43 2.98 17.25
C GLY A 57 13.56 2.47 16.33
N ASP A 58 14.38 3.35 15.75
CA ASP A 58 15.46 2.96 14.82
C ASP A 58 16.62 2.24 15.55
N ALA A 59 16.85 2.55 16.82
CA ALA A 59 17.97 2.01 17.60
C ALA A 59 17.90 0.49 17.80
N ASP A 60 16.69 -0.06 17.86
CA ASP A 60 16.45 -1.50 18.05
C ASP A 60 16.59 -2.31 16.75
N ALA A 61 16.68 -1.65 15.59
CA ALA A 61 16.77 -2.31 14.29
C ALA A 61 17.98 -3.24 14.20
N HIS A 62 19.15 -2.84 14.71
CA HIS A 62 20.36 -3.67 14.68
C HIS A 62 20.23 -4.96 15.50
N ALA A 63 19.44 -4.96 16.56
CA ALA A 63 19.31 -6.09 17.48
C ALA A 63 18.38 -7.20 16.97
N SER A 64 17.68 -6.96 15.87
CA SER A 64 16.58 -7.78 15.38
C SER A 64 16.97 -8.69 14.20
N TRP A 65 18.25 -8.73 13.84
CA TRP A 65 18.79 -9.54 12.74
C TRP A 65 19.95 -10.41 13.22
N SER A 66 19.98 -11.67 12.80
CA SER A 66 21.00 -12.65 13.14
C SER A 66 21.82 -13.05 11.92
N PRO A 67 23.11 -13.40 12.05
CA PRO A 67 23.92 -13.87 10.93
C PRO A 67 23.48 -15.27 10.48
N VAL A 68 23.44 -15.52 9.17
CA VAL A 68 23.01 -16.83 8.61
C VAL A 68 23.83 -18.03 9.07
N SER A 69 25.02 -17.82 9.62
CA SER A 69 25.83 -18.86 10.27
C SER A 69 25.13 -19.52 11.46
N GLY A 70 24.09 -18.90 12.02
CA GLY A 70 23.22 -19.47 13.04
C GLY A 70 22.18 -20.47 12.51
N LEU A 71 22.01 -20.61 11.20
CA LEU A 71 21.08 -21.57 10.59
C LEU A 71 21.75 -22.92 10.32
N PRO A 72 20.99 -24.04 10.18
CA PRO A 72 21.55 -25.32 9.80
C PRO A 72 22.35 -25.29 8.48
N ASN A 73 23.48 -25.99 8.41
CA ASN A 73 24.36 -26.05 7.23
C ASN A 73 23.64 -26.34 5.90
N PRO A 74 22.68 -27.30 5.83
CA PRO A 74 21.96 -27.54 4.58
C PRO A 74 21.16 -26.32 4.08
N TRP A 75 20.75 -25.42 4.97
CA TRP A 75 19.98 -24.22 4.64
C TRP A 75 20.88 -23.07 4.26
N GLN A 76 22.05 -22.95 4.91
CA GLN A 76 23.07 -21.96 4.55
C GLN A 76 23.48 -22.10 3.07
N ALA A 77 23.61 -23.34 2.57
CA ALA A 77 23.89 -23.59 1.17
C ALA A 77 22.74 -23.14 0.23
N TRP A 78 21.49 -23.27 0.68
CA TRP A 78 20.31 -22.89 -0.09
C TRP A 78 20.10 -21.36 -0.17
N ILE A 79 20.43 -20.64 0.91
CA ILE A 79 20.35 -19.17 1.01
C ILE A 79 21.66 -18.47 0.63
N ALA A 80 22.58 -19.15 -0.06
CA ALA A 80 23.89 -18.60 -0.38
C ALA A 80 23.78 -17.19 -1.02
N GLY A 81 24.57 -16.25 -0.48
CA GLY A 81 24.52 -14.83 -0.84
C GLY A 81 23.83 -13.95 0.20
N TRP A 82 22.81 -14.45 0.90
CA TRP A 82 22.19 -13.74 2.01
C TRP A 82 23.03 -13.86 3.27
N THR A 83 23.10 -12.78 4.06
CA THR A 83 24.03 -12.68 5.20
C THR A 83 23.32 -12.64 6.54
N HIS A 84 22.07 -12.17 6.57
CA HIS A 84 21.30 -12.02 7.80
C HIS A 84 19.89 -12.59 7.68
N PHE A 85 19.32 -12.99 8.81
CA PHE A 85 17.96 -13.48 8.91
C PHE A 85 17.23 -13.00 10.16
N ARG A 86 15.91 -13.06 10.12
CA ARG A 86 14.99 -12.91 11.26
C ARG A 86 13.94 -14.00 11.20
N ILE A 87 13.54 -14.54 12.36
CA ILE A 87 12.46 -15.54 12.45
C ILE A 87 11.18 -14.87 12.95
N VAL A 88 10.08 -15.17 12.27
CA VAL A 88 8.73 -14.81 12.72
C VAL A 88 7.85 -16.04 12.74
N THR A 89 6.89 -16.08 13.66
CA THR A 89 5.85 -17.11 13.67
C THR A 89 4.50 -16.46 13.45
N VAL A 90 3.72 -17.04 12.56
CA VAL A 90 2.35 -16.61 12.25
C VAL A 90 1.40 -17.65 12.82
N THR A 91 0.50 -17.23 13.70
CA THR A 91 -0.40 -18.12 14.45
C THR A 91 -1.85 -17.82 14.13
N GLU A 92 -2.64 -18.88 13.94
CA GLU A 92 -4.08 -18.81 13.76
C GLU A 92 -4.81 -18.84 15.12
N PRO A 93 -5.53 -17.78 15.50
CA PRO A 93 -6.00 -17.62 16.88
C PRO A 93 -7.34 -18.30 17.22
N VAL A 94 -8.21 -18.60 16.25
CA VAL A 94 -9.64 -18.90 16.52
C VAL A 94 -10.13 -20.25 16.03
N GLY A 95 -9.24 -21.10 15.53
CA GLY A 95 -9.57 -22.45 15.06
C GLY A 95 -10.28 -22.46 13.72
N ARG A 96 -9.79 -21.67 12.76
CA ARG A 96 -10.32 -21.55 11.40
C ARG A 96 -9.23 -21.66 10.35
N LEU A 97 -9.57 -22.29 9.22
CA LEU A 97 -8.70 -22.29 8.05
C LEU A 97 -8.42 -20.84 7.62
N ARG A 98 -7.15 -20.52 7.46
CA ARG A 98 -6.67 -19.33 6.77
C ARG A 98 -6.21 -19.80 5.41
N ASP A 99 -6.85 -19.30 4.37
CA ASP A 99 -6.44 -19.59 3.00
C ASP A 99 -5.98 -18.30 2.34
N HIS A 100 -4.73 -18.32 1.86
CA HIS A 100 -4.03 -17.19 1.23
C HIS A 100 -4.12 -15.87 2.05
N GLU A 101 -4.20 -15.96 3.38
CA GLU A 101 -4.33 -14.79 4.26
C GLU A 101 -3.11 -13.88 4.07
N PRO A 102 -3.30 -12.60 3.72
CA PRO A 102 -2.19 -11.66 3.62
C PRO A 102 -1.64 -11.37 5.01
N VAL A 103 -0.33 -11.55 5.17
CA VAL A 103 0.45 -11.09 6.31
C VAL A 103 1.20 -9.84 5.87
N ASP A 104 1.17 -8.80 6.69
CA ASP A 104 1.88 -7.55 6.45
C ASP A 104 2.57 -7.11 7.72
N ILE A 105 3.89 -6.88 7.65
CA ILE A 105 4.67 -6.37 8.77
C ILE A 105 5.57 -5.22 8.32
N GLU A 106 5.82 -4.28 9.23
CA GLU A 106 6.91 -3.33 9.07
C GLU A 106 8.24 -4.04 9.37
N VAL A 107 9.23 -3.84 8.50
CA VAL A 107 10.60 -4.26 8.71
C VAL A 107 11.52 -3.05 8.74
N VAL A 108 12.45 -3.06 9.69
CA VAL A 108 13.49 -2.05 9.85
C VAL A 108 14.84 -2.72 9.69
N VAL A 109 15.65 -2.23 8.75
CA VAL A 109 16.94 -2.81 8.35
C VAL A 109 18.01 -1.73 8.36
N PRO A 110 19.17 -1.92 9.02
CA PRO A 110 20.28 -0.99 8.90
C PRO A 110 20.69 -0.76 7.45
N VAL A 111 20.93 0.48 7.04
CA VAL A 111 21.36 0.81 5.66
C VAL A 111 22.62 0.05 5.26
N ALA A 112 23.53 -0.22 6.20
CA ALA A 112 24.75 -0.99 5.96
C ALA A 112 24.49 -2.47 5.59
N MET A 113 23.29 -3.00 5.90
CA MET A 113 22.92 -4.39 5.65
C MET A 113 22.31 -4.59 4.27
N ALA A 114 21.73 -3.55 3.66
CA ALA A 114 21.07 -3.65 2.36
C ALA A 114 21.10 -2.34 1.56
N THR A 115 21.37 -2.48 0.27
CA THR A 115 21.33 -1.41 -0.72
C THR A 115 19.92 -1.13 -1.23
N SER A 116 19.06 -2.16 -1.29
CA SER A 116 17.64 -2.04 -1.66
C SER A 116 16.82 -3.14 -0.99
N LEU A 117 15.81 -2.75 -0.21
CA LEU A 117 14.94 -3.74 0.43
C LEU A 117 14.09 -4.50 -0.58
N ALA A 118 13.60 -3.81 -1.62
CA ALA A 118 12.83 -4.43 -2.70
C ALA A 118 13.59 -5.55 -3.43
N ARG A 119 14.92 -5.41 -3.59
CA ARG A 119 15.75 -6.46 -4.18
C ARG A 119 16.17 -7.52 -3.17
N GLU A 120 16.45 -7.16 -1.93
CA GLU A 120 17.20 -8.06 -1.03
C GLU A 120 16.33 -8.84 -0.04
N LEU A 121 15.16 -8.34 0.35
CA LEU A 121 14.30 -9.06 1.27
C LEU A 121 13.69 -10.29 0.60
N ARG A 122 13.77 -11.44 1.28
CA ARG A 122 13.13 -12.69 0.87
C ARG A 122 12.45 -13.34 2.06
N VAL A 123 11.36 -14.05 1.81
CA VAL A 123 10.66 -14.84 2.83
C VAL A 123 10.77 -16.31 2.47
N ALA A 124 11.09 -17.14 3.46
CA ALA A 124 11.01 -18.58 3.37
C ALA A 124 10.16 -19.14 4.51
N ARG A 125 9.40 -20.20 4.25
CA ARG A 125 8.60 -20.92 5.24
C ARG A 125 9.33 -22.19 5.67
N LEU A 126 9.20 -22.51 6.95
CA LEU A 126 9.62 -23.81 7.49
C LEU A 126 8.63 -24.89 7.08
N GLU A 127 9.13 -25.99 6.54
CA GLU A 127 8.32 -27.16 6.17
C GLU A 127 8.89 -28.43 6.80
N HIS A 128 7.99 -29.25 7.34
CA HIS A 128 8.32 -30.51 7.98
C HIS A 128 7.89 -31.67 7.09
N SER A 129 8.83 -32.57 6.81
CA SER A 129 8.62 -33.75 5.97
C SER A 129 9.17 -35.01 6.68
N ALA A 130 8.88 -36.20 6.12
CA ALA A 130 9.47 -37.45 6.61
C ALA A 130 11.01 -37.46 6.54
N SER A 131 11.60 -36.70 5.60
CA SER A 131 13.05 -36.55 5.43
C SER A 131 13.69 -35.52 6.35
N GLY A 132 12.89 -34.80 7.16
CA GLY A 132 13.36 -33.74 8.06
C GLY A 132 12.72 -32.39 7.77
N THR A 133 13.30 -31.35 8.36
CA THR A 133 12.82 -29.97 8.23
C THR A 133 13.60 -29.24 7.13
N SER A 134 12.92 -28.51 6.26
CA SER A 134 13.54 -27.70 5.20
C SER A 134 12.90 -26.33 5.09
N LEU A 135 13.51 -25.46 4.28
CA LEU A 135 12.94 -24.17 3.90
C LEU A 135 12.30 -24.25 2.52
N ILE A 136 11.21 -23.52 2.33
CA ILE A 136 10.63 -23.29 1.00
C ILE A 136 10.49 -21.79 0.78
N ARG A 137 10.85 -21.32 -0.42
CA ARG A 137 10.69 -19.92 -0.79
C ARG A 137 9.20 -19.56 -0.81
N VAL A 138 8.87 -18.38 -0.30
CA VAL A 138 7.52 -17.80 -0.33
C VAL A 138 7.57 -16.53 -1.17
N VAL A 139 6.58 -16.35 -2.04
CA VAL A 139 6.42 -15.09 -2.79
C VAL A 139 6.14 -13.98 -1.79
N SER A 140 6.92 -12.92 -1.86
CA SER A 140 6.82 -11.76 -0.97
C SER A 140 6.94 -10.47 -1.75
N GLN A 141 6.34 -9.41 -1.23
CA GLN A 141 6.38 -8.08 -1.79
C GLN A 141 6.88 -7.09 -0.75
N VAL A 142 7.70 -6.14 -1.18
CA VAL A 142 8.17 -5.01 -0.37
C VAL A 142 7.59 -3.72 -0.95
N TYR A 143 7.07 -2.84 -0.10
CA TYR A 143 6.58 -1.53 -0.52
C TYR A 143 6.75 -0.47 0.57
N GLY A 144 6.58 0.81 0.20
CA GLY A 144 6.68 1.93 1.14
C GLY A 144 8.08 2.10 1.73
N GLU A 145 9.13 1.78 0.96
CA GLU A 145 10.51 1.90 1.43
C GLU A 145 10.86 3.38 1.69
N THR A 146 11.24 3.67 2.93
CA THR A 146 11.79 4.97 3.36
C THR A 146 13.18 4.77 3.96
N ARG A 147 13.99 5.82 3.95
CA ARG A 147 15.37 5.77 4.43
C ARG A 147 15.68 6.95 5.32
N THR A 148 16.01 6.67 6.58
CA THR A 148 16.50 7.69 7.50
C THR A 148 17.95 8.05 7.19
N ARG A 149 18.34 9.27 7.55
CA ARG A 149 19.68 9.83 7.34
C ARG A 149 20.25 10.30 8.69
N GLY A 150 21.56 10.20 8.86
CA GLY A 150 22.24 10.57 10.10
C GLY A 150 23.02 9.40 10.72
N PRO A 151 23.32 9.44 12.04
CA PRO A 151 24.03 8.35 12.71
C PRO A 151 23.16 7.10 12.78
N ASN A 152 23.72 5.94 12.39
CA ASN A 152 23.04 4.64 12.33
C ASN A 152 21.76 4.65 11.47
N PRO A 153 21.86 5.00 10.16
CA PRO A 153 20.68 5.12 9.31
C PRO A 153 20.04 3.77 9.03
N VAL A 154 18.71 3.76 8.94
CA VAL A 154 17.90 2.57 8.69
C VAL A 154 17.00 2.75 7.46
N ARG A 155 16.63 1.63 6.86
CA ARG A 155 15.57 1.52 5.87
C ARG A 155 14.34 0.90 6.53
N ARG A 156 13.17 1.48 6.29
CA ARG A 156 11.88 0.98 6.75
C ARG A 156 11.05 0.62 5.53
N ALA A 157 10.33 -0.49 5.58
CA ALA A 157 9.39 -0.87 4.53
C ALA A 157 8.33 -1.81 5.08
N HIS A 158 7.22 -1.94 4.37
CA HIS A 158 6.29 -3.04 4.55
C HIS A 158 6.78 -4.27 3.79
N LEU A 159 6.76 -5.43 4.45
CA LEU A 159 7.00 -6.74 3.87
C LEU A 159 5.71 -7.56 3.98
N THR A 160 5.16 -7.97 2.83
CA THR A 160 3.92 -8.75 2.77
C THR A 160 4.08 -10.06 2.02
N TRP A 161 3.38 -11.09 2.48
CA TRP A 161 3.26 -12.40 1.83
C TRP A 161 1.93 -13.05 2.22
N SER A 162 1.50 -14.08 1.50
CA SER A 162 0.30 -14.84 1.85
C SER A 162 0.63 -16.09 2.65
N VAL A 163 -0.25 -16.46 3.57
CA VAL A 163 -0.15 -17.72 4.34
C VAL A 163 -1.42 -18.55 4.27
N THR A 164 -1.24 -19.87 4.15
CA THR A 164 -2.30 -20.86 4.38
C THR A 164 -1.99 -21.65 5.65
N LEU A 165 -2.92 -21.62 6.61
CA LEU A 165 -2.85 -22.30 7.92
C LEU A 165 -4.14 -23.05 8.20
N ASP A 166 -4.05 -24.32 8.60
CA ASP A 166 -5.20 -25.03 9.17
C ASP A 166 -5.59 -24.43 10.54
N ALA A 167 -6.80 -24.76 10.99
CA ALA A 167 -7.34 -24.33 12.27
C ALA A 167 -6.37 -24.57 13.45
N ARG A 168 -6.13 -23.52 14.25
CA ARG A 168 -5.22 -23.51 15.43
C ARG A 168 -3.77 -23.90 15.12
N LYS A 169 -3.35 -23.85 13.85
CA LYS A 169 -1.95 -24.06 13.46
C LYS A 169 -1.17 -22.76 13.46
N GLN A 170 0.14 -22.92 13.44
CA GLN A 170 1.09 -21.85 13.24
C GLN A 170 2.08 -22.25 12.15
N ALA A 171 2.71 -21.27 11.51
CA ALA A 171 3.83 -21.48 10.61
C ALA A 171 4.98 -20.54 10.98
N THR A 172 6.20 -21.07 10.87
CA THR A 172 7.43 -20.32 11.11
C THR A 172 8.01 -19.87 9.77
N PHE A 173 8.44 -18.61 9.70
CA PHE A 173 9.03 -18.00 8.54
C PHE A 173 10.42 -17.45 8.88
N VAL A 174 11.33 -17.56 7.91
CA VAL A 174 12.66 -16.98 7.94
C VAL A 174 12.67 -15.85 6.91
N ILE A 175 12.85 -14.63 7.39
CA ILE A 175 13.03 -13.42 6.57
C ILE A 175 14.53 -13.24 6.39
N LEU A 176 14.98 -13.05 5.16
CA LEU A 176 16.39 -13.00 4.77
C LEU A 176 16.72 -11.63 4.17
N VAL A 177 17.92 -11.13 4.43
CA VAL A 177 18.43 -9.88 3.86
C VAL A 177 19.96 -9.89 3.68
N GLY A 178 20.48 -8.93 2.91
CA GLY A 178 21.90 -8.65 2.77
C GLY A 178 22.60 -9.49 1.71
N ASN A 179 21.94 -9.65 0.55
CA ASN A 179 22.57 -10.19 -0.66
C ASN A 179 22.77 -9.05 -1.67
N PRO A 180 24.00 -8.52 -1.84
CA PRO A 180 24.25 -7.41 -2.77
C PRO A 180 24.05 -7.79 -4.25
N ALA A 181 23.99 -9.08 -4.57
CA ALA A 181 23.70 -9.57 -5.91
C ALA A 181 22.20 -9.77 -6.18
N ALA A 182 21.34 -9.57 -5.17
CA ALA A 182 19.90 -9.81 -5.31
C ALA A 182 19.25 -8.91 -6.38
N GLU A 183 18.28 -9.46 -7.09
CA GLU A 183 17.54 -8.80 -8.16
C GLU A 183 16.12 -8.45 -7.67
N LEU A 184 15.41 -7.59 -8.39
CA LEU A 184 13.98 -7.42 -8.18
C LEU A 184 13.28 -8.75 -8.49
N PRO A 185 12.51 -9.31 -7.54
CA PRO A 185 11.75 -10.53 -7.78
C PRO A 185 10.80 -10.38 -8.97
N ARG A 186 10.74 -11.41 -9.82
CA ARG A 186 9.75 -11.53 -10.91
C ARG A 186 8.66 -12.53 -10.56
N ASP A 187 8.23 -12.54 -9.30
CA ASP A 187 7.19 -13.45 -8.86
C ASP A 187 5.87 -13.09 -9.52
N VAL A 188 5.14 -14.13 -9.94
CA VAL A 188 3.81 -14.00 -10.55
C VAL A 188 2.82 -14.73 -9.65
N THR A 189 1.69 -14.09 -9.40
CA THR A 189 0.54 -14.66 -8.69
C THR A 189 -0.69 -14.54 -9.59
N ASP A 190 -1.87 -14.81 -9.04
CA ASP A 190 -3.13 -14.53 -9.72
C ASP A 190 -3.46 -13.03 -9.78
N LEU A 191 -2.76 -12.16 -9.05
CA LEU A 191 -2.98 -10.72 -9.03
C LEU A 191 -2.40 -10.06 -10.28
N THR A 192 -3.28 -9.45 -11.06
CA THR A 192 -2.98 -8.74 -12.31
C THR A 192 -3.38 -7.27 -12.19
N VAL A 193 -2.54 -6.36 -12.70
CA VAL A 193 -2.84 -4.93 -12.76
C VAL A 193 -2.51 -4.39 -14.13
N SER A 194 -3.46 -3.71 -14.76
CA SER A 194 -3.23 -2.98 -16.02
C SER A 194 -3.78 -1.56 -15.95
N GLY A 195 -3.43 -0.74 -16.93
CA GLY A 195 -3.78 0.68 -16.96
C GLY A 195 -2.82 1.58 -16.19
N GLU A 196 -3.09 2.88 -16.20
CA GLU A 196 -2.21 3.93 -15.66
C GLU A 196 -2.99 4.96 -14.84
N GLY A 197 -2.30 5.60 -13.89
CA GLY A 197 -2.91 6.62 -13.04
C GLY A 197 -4.07 6.05 -12.24
N SER A 198 -5.21 6.73 -12.29
CA SER A 198 -6.48 6.30 -11.69
C SER A 198 -7.23 5.24 -12.50
N ALA A 199 -6.94 5.13 -13.80
CA ALA A 199 -7.58 4.20 -14.73
C ALA A 199 -6.95 2.81 -14.63
N LEU A 200 -7.24 2.09 -13.54
CA LEU A 200 -6.68 0.78 -13.27
C LEU A 200 -7.71 -0.34 -13.41
N GLU A 201 -7.31 -1.44 -14.04
CA GLU A 201 -8.00 -2.71 -13.92
C GLU A 201 -7.16 -3.64 -13.05
N ILE A 202 -7.72 -4.06 -11.93
CA ILE A 202 -7.05 -4.87 -10.90
C ILE A 202 -7.85 -6.14 -10.72
N GLY A 203 -7.25 -7.31 -10.95
CA GLY A 203 -7.97 -8.57 -10.81
C GLY A 203 -7.13 -9.66 -10.18
N ASN A 204 -7.80 -10.61 -9.54
CA ASN A 204 -7.23 -11.84 -9.00
C ASN A 204 -8.05 -13.05 -9.48
N ALA A 205 -7.88 -14.24 -8.89
CA ALA A 205 -8.62 -15.43 -9.26
C ALA A 205 -10.15 -15.32 -9.06
N HIS A 206 -10.62 -14.37 -8.24
CA HIS A 206 -12.02 -14.25 -7.82
C HIS A 206 -12.76 -13.12 -8.54
N HIS A 207 -12.12 -11.98 -8.74
CA HIS A 207 -12.77 -10.79 -9.33
C HIS A 207 -11.82 -9.93 -10.16
N VAL A 208 -12.39 -9.00 -10.90
CA VAL A 208 -11.73 -7.92 -11.62
C VAL A 208 -12.44 -6.61 -11.27
N ALA A 209 -11.71 -5.70 -10.65
CA ALA A 209 -12.13 -4.35 -10.28
C ALA A 209 -11.65 -3.36 -11.34
N SER A 210 -12.57 -2.59 -11.91
CA SER A 210 -12.26 -1.51 -12.86
C SER A 210 -12.46 -0.18 -12.15
N LEU A 211 -11.40 0.62 -12.03
CA LEU A 211 -11.41 1.92 -11.40
C LEU A 211 -11.65 3.04 -12.41
N SER A 212 -12.32 4.09 -11.95
CA SER A 212 -12.63 5.27 -12.75
C SER A 212 -11.38 5.95 -13.27
N ALA A 213 -11.32 6.16 -14.58
CA ALA A 213 -10.24 6.91 -15.20
C ALA A 213 -10.14 8.35 -14.68
N GLN A 214 -11.29 8.94 -14.28
CA GLN A 214 -11.36 10.30 -13.76
C GLN A 214 -10.75 10.39 -12.34
N MET A 215 -11.26 9.59 -11.40
CA MET A 215 -11.00 9.82 -9.97
C MET A 215 -10.77 8.55 -9.14
N GLY A 216 -10.52 7.41 -9.79
CA GLY A 216 -10.04 6.18 -9.16
C GLY A 216 -11.03 5.48 -8.23
N GLN A 217 -12.32 5.84 -8.29
CA GLN A 217 -13.40 5.13 -7.59
C GLN A 217 -13.73 3.82 -8.28
N LEU A 218 -14.19 2.82 -7.53
CA LEU A 218 -14.57 1.54 -8.11
C LEU A 218 -15.81 1.68 -9.00
N GLU A 219 -15.60 1.51 -10.32
CA GLU A 219 -16.65 1.65 -11.31
C GLU A 219 -17.43 0.37 -11.55
N ARG A 220 -16.69 -0.73 -11.74
CA ARG A 220 -17.25 -2.05 -12.02
C ARG A 220 -16.51 -3.11 -11.24
N LEU A 221 -17.22 -4.17 -10.91
CA LEU A 221 -16.65 -5.37 -10.31
C LEU A 221 -17.20 -6.60 -11.02
N ARG A 222 -16.34 -7.29 -11.76
CA ARG A 222 -16.68 -8.51 -12.50
C ARG A 222 -16.17 -9.73 -11.77
N TYR A 223 -17.02 -10.71 -11.53
CA TYR A 223 -16.65 -11.98 -10.91
C TYR A 223 -16.01 -12.89 -11.95
N ARG A 224 -15.04 -13.71 -11.53
CA ARG A 224 -14.42 -14.72 -12.39
C ARG A 224 -15.08 -16.09 -12.30
N ARG A 225 -16.03 -16.26 -11.39
CA ARG A 225 -16.79 -17.51 -11.22
C ARG A 225 -18.10 -17.51 -12.02
N GLY A 226 -18.67 -18.70 -12.19
CA GLY A 226 -20.00 -18.90 -12.77
C GLY A 226 -20.11 -18.30 -14.16
N HIS A 227 -21.14 -17.48 -14.37
CA HIS A 227 -21.40 -16.79 -15.64
C HIS A 227 -20.65 -15.45 -15.78
N GLY A 228 -19.80 -15.10 -14.82
CA GLY A 228 -19.04 -13.85 -14.83
C GLY A 228 -19.90 -12.62 -14.52
N MET A 229 -20.70 -12.69 -13.45
CA MET A 229 -21.54 -11.59 -12.97
C MET A 229 -20.75 -10.27 -12.94
N GLU A 230 -21.30 -9.20 -13.51
CA GLU A 230 -20.70 -7.87 -13.46
C GLU A 230 -21.60 -6.92 -12.69
N LEU A 231 -21.04 -6.33 -11.62
CA LEU A 231 -21.67 -5.28 -10.86
C LEU A 231 -21.35 -3.93 -11.51
N PHE A 232 -22.40 -3.16 -11.81
CA PHE A 232 -22.31 -1.83 -12.37
C PHE A 232 -23.47 -0.94 -11.90
N ALA A 233 -23.26 0.37 -11.95
CA ALA A 233 -24.31 1.37 -11.78
C ALA A 233 -24.61 2.02 -13.14
N GLY A 234 -25.86 1.90 -13.60
CA GLY A 234 -26.30 2.36 -14.92
C GLY A 234 -27.53 3.26 -14.88
N GLY A 235 -28.07 3.56 -13.70
CA GLY A 235 -29.19 4.48 -13.54
C GLY A 235 -28.80 5.94 -13.81
N GLU A 236 -29.79 6.79 -14.07
CA GLU A 236 -29.63 8.26 -14.23
C GLU A 236 -29.29 8.99 -12.91
N GLY A 237 -28.91 8.24 -11.87
CA GLY A 237 -28.80 8.70 -10.50
C GLY A 237 -27.91 9.94 -10.37
N HIS A 238 -28.56 11.07 -10.10
CA HIS A 238 -27.95 12.39 -9.82
C HIS A 238 -26.86 12.88 -10.78
N GLY A 239 -26.79 12.33 -12.01
CA GLY A 239 -25.70 12.62 -12.96
C GLY A 239 -24.33 12.12 -12.51
N GLU A 240 -24.27 11.12 -11.63
CA GLU A 240 -23.02 10.53 -11.16
C GLU A 240 -22.33 9.74 -12.28
N PRO A 241 -20.98 9.76 -12.35
CA PRO A 241 -20.24 8.81 -13.18
C PRO A 241 -20.69 7.37 -12.86
N PRO A 242 -20.56 6.41 -13.79
CA PRO A 242 -21.16 5.07 -13.68
C PRO A 242 -20.40 4.16 -12.70
N HIS A 243 -20.22 4.61 -11.46
CA HIS A 243 -19.51 3.89 -10.42
C HIS A 243 -20.42 3.20 -9.41
N ILE A 244 -19.96 2.06 -8.87
CA ILE A 244 -20.70 1.28 -7.89
C ILE A 244 -20.44 1.73 -6.45
N ASP A 245 -19.27 2.31 -6.15
CA ASP A 245 -18.95 2.88 -4.83
C ASP A 245 -19.23 4.39 -4.83
N TRP A 246 -20.34 4.82 -4.25
CA TRP A 246 -20.80 6.22 -4.27
C TRP A 246 -20.26 7.05 -3.09
N ALA A 247 -19.63 6.41 -2.11
CA ALA A 247 -18.96 7.10 -1.01
C ALA A 247 -17.62 7.70 -1.46
N HIS A 248 -17.08 8.75 -0.85
CA HIS A 248 -17.47 9.38 0.40
C HIS A 248 -17.98 10.79 0.12
N ASP A 249 -18.90 11.24 0.98
CA ASP A 249 -19.48 12.56 0.87
C ASP A 249 -20.04 13.08 2.19
N TYR A 250 -20.40 14.36 2.18
CA TYR A 250 -21.21 14.95 3.23
C TYR A 250 -22.17 16.00 2.66
N LEU A 251 -23.29 16.20 3.33
CA LEU A 251 -24.27 17.24 3.03
C LEU A 251 -24.06 18.44 3.96
N ALA A 252 -24.07 19.66 3.42
CA ALA A 252 -24.03 20.87 4.23
C ALA A 252 -25.21 20.93 5.23
N SER A 253 -25.01 21.54 6.40
CA SER A 253 -26.01 21.57 7.49
C SER A 253 -27.36 22.17 7.09
N ASP A 254 -27.36 23.18 6.24
CA ASP A 254 -28.55 23.82 5.67
C ASP A 254 -29.17 23.05 4.49
N ARG A 255 -28.62 21.87 4.17
CA ARG A 255 -29.00 21.02 3.03
C ARG A 255 -28.85 21.72 1.68
N PHE A 256 -28.06 22.80 1.61
CA PHE A 256 -27.89 23.58 0.38
C PHE A 256 -27.19 22.79 -0.72
N GLN A 257 -26.13 22.05 -0.38
CA GLN A 257 -25.32 21.30 -1.34
C GLN A 257 -24.56 20.14 -0.70
N LYS A 258 -24.24 19.16 -1.54
CA LYS A 258 -23.49 17.96 -1.17
C LYS A 258 -22.08 17.98 -1.74
N PHE A 259 -21.09 17.63 -0.94
CA PHE A 259 -19.69 17.60 -1.36
C PHE A 259 -19.24 16.16 -1.52
N ARG A 260 -18.70 15.79 -2.68
CA ARG A 260 -18.35 14.40 -3.01
C ARG A 260 -16.93 14.27 -3.54
N VAL A 261 -16.27 13.15 -3.23
CA VAL A 261 -15.01 12.77 -3.89
C VAL A 261 -15.24 12.36 -5.36
N THR A 262 -16.45 11.89 -5.68
CA THR A 262 -16.85 11.49 -7.04
C THR A 262 -17.03 12.69 -7.97
N ASN A 263 -17.06 13.91 -7.43
CA ASN A 263 -17.06 15.18 -8.17
C ASN A 263 -15.64 15.70 -8.49
N TRP A 264 -14.58 14.97 -8.14
CA TRP A 264 -13.22 15.30 -8.58
C TRP A 264 -13.11 15.15 -10.10
N ASP A 265 -12.67 16.19 -10.80
CA ASP A 265 -12.35 16.17 -12.23
C ASP A 265 -11.09 15.35 -12.54
N ALA A 266 -10.16 15.31 -11.59
CA ALA A 266 -9.08 14.34 -11.49
C ALA A 266 -8.74 14.08 -10.02
N CYS A 267 -8.15 12.93 -9.68
CA CYS A 267 -7.63 12.69 -8.33
C CYS A 267 -6.71 13.85 -7.89
N PRO A 268 -7.06 14.66 -6.85
CA PRO A 268 -6.24 15.79 -6.44
C PRO A 268 -4.86 15.33 -6.00
N ASN A 269 -4.79 14.19 -5.30
CA ASN A 269 -3.58 13.48 -4.95
C ASN A 269 -3.84 11.98 -4.97
N MET A 270 -2.83 11.22 -5.38
CA MET A 270 -2.93 9.78 -5.54
C MET A 270 -1.57 9.11 -5.41
N GLU A 271 -1.59 7.87 -4.95
CA GLU A 271 -0.47 6.95 -4.88
C GLU A 271 -0.95 5.55 -5.28
N VAL A 272 -0.16 4.86 -6.10
CA VAL A 272 -0.42 3.48 -6.53
C VAL A 272 0.79 2.63 -6.19
N ILE A 273 0.57 1.59 -5.39
CA ILE A 273 1.54 0.54 -5.11
C ILE A 273 1.10 -0.69 -5.87
N ARG A 274 1.99 -1.24 -6.70
CA ARG A 274 1.78 -2.48 -7.44
C ARG A 274 2.74 -3.56 -6.95
N GLY A 275 2.27 -4.78 -6.87
CA GLY A 275 3.13 -5.94 -6.68
C GLY A 275 2.36 -7.25 -6.71
N PRO A 276 3.06 -8.37 -6.53
CA PRO A 276 2.49 -9.70 -6.71
C PRO A 276 1.54 -10.13 -5.58
N ILE A 277 1.54 -9.49 -4.42
CA ILE A 277 0.69 -9.89 -3.29
C ILE A 277 -0.45 -8.89 -3.07
N VAL A 278 -0.16 -7.60 -3.19
CA VAL A 278 -1.13 -6.52 -2.98
C VAL A 278 -0.95 -5.38 -3.96
N THR A 279 -2.07 -4.85 -4.43
CA THR A 279 -2.15 -3.56 -5.13
C THR A 279 -2.93 -2.58 -4.27
N ILE A 280 -2.33 -1.42 -3.97
CA ILE A 280 -2.91 -0.38 -3.13
C ILE A 280 -3.13 0.87 -3.98
N VAL A 281 -4.36 1.39 -3.97
CA VAL A 281 -4.73 2.64 -4.64
C VAL A 281 -5.19 3.62 -3.58
N ARG A 282 -4.34 4.60 -3.25
CA ARG A 282 -4.61 5.63 -2.25
C ARG A 282 -4.88 6.95 -2.95
N ARG A 283 -5.90 7.69 -2.53
CA ARG A 283 -6.31 8.98 -3.11
C ARG A 283 -6.91 9.88 -2.04
N TRP A 284 -6.60 11.18 -2.11
CA TRP A 284 -7.00 12.11 -1.06
C TRP A 284 -7.13 13.56 -1.53
N GLY A 285 -7.97 14.31 -0.84
CA GLY A 285 -8.23 15.73 -1.09
C GLY A 285 -9.50 16.21 -0.39
N PHE A 286 -9.96 17.41 -0.77
CA PHE A 286 -11.24 17.94 -0.33
C PHE A 286 -12.32 17.57 -1.35
N PRO A 287 -13.48 17.05 -0.94
CA PRO A 287 -14.57 16.70 -1.85
C PRO A 287 -15.19 17.95 -2.48
N HIS A 288 -15.70 17.82 -3.70
CA HIS A 288 -16.16 18.95 -4.52
C HIS A 288 -17.70 19.13 -4.47
N SER A 289 -18.13 20.39 -4.50
CA SER A 289 -19.51 20.81 -4.74
C SER A 289 -19.97 20.45 -6.18
N PRO A 290 -21.28 20.31 -6.46
CA PRO A 290 -21.78 20.15 -7.83
C PRO A 290 -21.46 21.35 -8.74
N LEU A 291 -21.19 22.54 -8.16
CA LEU A 291 -20.78 23.74 -8.90
C LEU A 291 -19.31 24.11 -8.62
N HIS A 292 -18.44 23.13 -8.40
CA HIS A 292 -17.00 23.38 -8.28
C HIS A 292 -16.46 24.09 -9.54
N PRO A 293 -15.58 25.11 -9.44
CA PRO A 293 -14.92 25.61 -8.23
C PRO A 293 -15.64 26.74 -7.48
N MET A 294 -16.91 27.05 -7.78
CA MET A 294 -17.63 28.18 -7.15
C MET A 294 -17.83 28.02 -5.64
N PHE A 295 -17.81 26.77 -5.14
CA PHE A 295 -17.87 26.45 -3.71
C PHE A 295 -16.72 25.50 -3.31
N PRO A 296 -15.46 25.98 -3.17
CA PRO A 296 -14.29 25.15 -2.91
C PRO A 296 -14.06 25.00 -1.40
N ALA A 297 -14.92 24.23 -0.71
CA ALA A 297 -14.88 24.13 0.74
C ALA A 297 -13.77 23.20 1.25
N SER A 298 -12.70 23.78 1.83
CA SER A 298 -11.63 23.04 2.52
C SER A 298 -11.94 22.81 4.00
N ARG A 299 -13.02 22.09 4.31
CA ARG A 299 -13.48 21.82 5.70
C ARG A 299 -13.47 20.36 6.13
N MET A 300 -13.47 19.44 5.16
CA MET A 300 -13.47 18.00 5.40
C MET A 300 -12.45 17.38 4.44
N PHE A 301 -11.30 17.02 4.97
CA PHE A 301 -10.30 16.23 4.26
C PHE A 301 -10.80 14.80 4.12
N VAL A 302 -10.65 14.19 2.95
CA VAL A 302 -11.03 12.80 2.71
C VAL A 302 -9.86 12.05 2.10
N GLU A 303 -9.56 10.90 2.67
CA GLU A 303 -8.58 9.94 2.16
C GLU A 303 -9.24 8.56 2.04
N VAL A 304 -9.01 7.91 0.91
CA VAL A 304 -9.55 6.57 0.60
C VAL A 304 -8.45 5.70 0.03
N ARG A 305 -8.35 4.46 0.51
CA ARG A 305 -7.48 3.42 -0.03
C ARG A 305 -8.29 2.18 -0.40
N TYR A 306 -8.03 1.64 -1.60
CA TYR A 306 -8.42 0.27 -1.94
C TYR A 306 -7.19 -0.63 -1.90
N LEU A 307 -7.35 -1.81 -1.29
CA LEU A 307 -6.32 -2.85 -1.21
C LEU A 307 -6.87 -4.13 -1.83
N PHE A 308 -6.30 -4.53 -2.96
CA PHE A 308 -6.63 -5.76 -3.68
C PHE A 308 -5.51 -6.76 -3.51
N TYR A 309 -5.84 -7.97 -3.05
CA TYR A 309 -4.88 -9.00 -2.69
C TYR A 309 -4.92 -10.18 -3.66
N ALA A 310 -3.79 -10.86 -3.82
CA ALA A 310 -3.69 -12.16 -4.48
C ALA A 310 -4.46 -13.24 -3.68
N GLY A 311 -5.08 -14.20 -4.37
CA GLY A 311 -5.63 -15.43 -3.81
C GLY A 311 -6.92 -15.33 -2.99
N VAL A 312 -7.35 -14.14 -2.54
CA VAL A 312 -8.50 -14.00 -1.63
C VAL A 312 -9.77 -13.42 -2.30
N PRO A 313 -10.97 -13.85 -1.89
CA PRO A 313 -12.24 -13.43 -2.49
C PRO A 313 -12.76 -12.11 -1.91
N TYR A 314 -11.87 -11.18 -1.55
CA TYR A 314 -12.25 -9.87 -1.04
C TYR A 314 -11.22 -8.80 -1.41
N PHE A 315 -11.64 -7.55 -1.32
CA PHE A 315 -10.75 -6.40 -1.24
C PHE A 315 -11.08 -5.60 0.02
N VAL A 316 -10.15 -4.76 0.45
CA VAL A 316 -10.35 -3.86 1.60
C VAL A 316 -10.46 -2.43 1.09
N LYS A 317 -11.42 -1.67 1.64
CA LYS A 317 -11.44 -0.21 1.54
C LYS A 317 -11.21 0.32 2.94
N ASP A 318 -10.24 1.19 3.09
CA ASP A 318 -10.08 1.96 4.31
C ASP A 318 -9.92 3.45 3.99
N GLY A 319 -10.05 4.27 5.00
CA GLY A 319 -9.96 5.70 4.81
C GLY A 319 -10.08 6.49 6.10
N ARG A 320 -9.98 7.80 5.95
CA ARG A 320 -10.25 8.76 7.00
C ARG A 320 -10.94 10.00 6.46
N MET A 321 -11.82 10.57 7.26
CA MET A 321 -12.44 11.87 7.00
C MET A 321 -12.14 12.79 8.18
N GLU A 322 -11.42 13.88 7.93
CA GLU A 322 -10.88 14.76 8.98
C GLU A 322 -11.40 16.19 8.82
N ALA A 323 -12.00 16.73 9.87
CA ALA A 323 -12.44 18.12 9.89
C ALA A 323 -11.22 19.04 10.00
N THR A 324 -11.02 19.96 9.05
CA THR A 324 -9.89 20.90 9.07
C THR A 324 -10.22 22.24 9.73
N ARG A 325 -11.49 22.44 10.06
CA ARG A 325 -12.03 23.57 10.81
C ARG A 325 -13.35 23.17 11.45
N ASP A 326 -13.83 23.98 12.39
CA ASP A 326 -15.12 23.75 13.03
C ASP A 326 -16.26 23.97 12.04
N PHE A 327 -17.21 23.03 11.97
CA PHE A 327 -18.45 23.17 11.18
C PHE A 327 -19.49 22.11 11.54
N SER A 328 -20.75 22.42 11.25
CA SER A 328 -21.85 21.46 11.27
C SER A 328 -22.13 20.95 9.85
N LEU A 329 -22.57 19.70 9.76
CA LEU A 329 -23.05 19.06 8.53
C LEU A 329 -24.41 18.43 8.80
N ASN A 330 -25.17 18.09 7.76
CA ASN A 330 -26.46 17.40 7.96
C ASN A 330 -26.27 15.89 8.13
N TYR A 331 -25.50 15.28 7.23
CA TYR A 331 -25.00 13.91 7.34
C TYR A 331 -23.68 13.73 6.58
N LEU A 332 -22.95 12.67 6.90
CA LEU A 332 -21.73 12.22 6.24
C LEU A 332 -21.83 10.72 5.96
N ARG A 333 -21.33 10.30 4.79
CA ARG A 333 -21.40 8.91 4.32
C ARG A 333 -20.03 8.41 3.87
N ASP A 334 -19.71 7.19 4.29
CA ASP A 334 -18.42 6.53 4.07
C ASP A 334 -18.53 5.15 3.37
N ASP A 335 -19.73 4.55 3.37
CA ASP A 335 -20.00 3.25 2.76
C ASP A 335 -21.36 3.27 2.04
N GLU A 336 -21.36 3.60 0.76
CA GLU A 336 -22.55 3.57 -0.10
C GLU A 336 -22.25 2.84 -1.41
N TRP A 337 -23.12 1.90 -1.75
CA TRP A 337 -22.97 1.05 -2.92
C TRP A 337 -24.26 0.94 -3.70
N VAL A 338 -24.17 1.06 -5.03
CA VAL A 338 -25.33 1.06 -5.93
C VAL A 338 -25.12 0.08 -7.09
N PHE A 339 -26.13 -0.77 -7.32
CA PHE A 339 -26.15 -1.79 -8.36
C PHE A 339 -27.45 -1.70 -9.16
N SER A 340 -27.37 -1.13 -10.36
CA SER A 340 -28.56 -0.92 -11.21
C SER A 340 -28.94 -2.16 -12.03
N GLY A 341 -28.07 -3.16 -12.08
CA GLY A 341 -28.29 -4.40 -12.84
C GLY A 341 -29.26 -5.41 -12.19
N TYR A 342 -29.75 -5.14 -10.98
CA TYR A 342 -30.57 -6.09 -10.19
C TYR A 342 -29.92 -7.49 -10.10
N ALA A 343 -28.62 -7.50 -9.80
CA ALA A 343 -27.77 -8.70 -9.82
C ALA A 343 -28.10 -9.70 -8.70
N PHE A 344 -28.89 -9.30 -7.70
CA PHE A 344 -29.16 -10.09 -6.51
C PHE A 344 -30.66 -10.33 -6.29
N THR A 345 -31.01 -11.38 -5.55
CA THR A 345 -32.41 -11.70 -5.23
C THR A 345 -32.76 -11.41 -3.78
N ASP A 346 -31.76 -11.40 -2.89
CA ASP A 346 -31.94 -11.39 -1.45
C ASP A 346 -30.88 -10.56 -0.72
N GLN A 347 -31.14 -10.30 0.56
CA GLN A 347 -30.32 -9.46 1.43
C GLN A 347 -29.74 -10.28 2.57
N VAL A 348 -28.52 -9.94 2.96
CA VAL A 348 -27.86 -10.44 4.17
C VAL A 348 -27.34 -9.27 4.98
N TRP A 349 -27.43 -9.37 6.30
CA TRP A 349 -26.88 -8.39 7.23
C TRP A 349 -26.23 -9.09 8.42
N VAL A 350 -25.31 -8.41 9.10
CA VAL A 350 -24.59 -8.92 10.27
C VAL A 350 -24.88 -7.99 11.44
N ASP A 351 -25.29 -8.55 12.57
CA ASP A 351 -25.55 -7.79 13.81
C ASP A 351 -24.25 -7.43 14.57
N GLU A 352 -24.40 -6.69 15.67
CA GLU A 352 -23.29 -6.33 16.57
C GLU A 352 -22.48 -7.53 17.07
N ASP A 353 -23.14 -8.65 17.34
CA ASP A 353 -22.53 -9.89 17.82
C ASP A 353 -21.76 -10.64 16.71
N GLY A 354 -21.93 -10.22 15.45
CA GLY A 354 -21.26 -10.83 14.29
C GLY A 354 -22.03 -12.01 13.69
N VAL A 355 -23.32 -12.14 14.00
CA VAL A 355 -24.20 -13.16 13.43
C VAL A 355 -24.81 -12.65 12.14
N ALA A 356 -24.61 -13.38 11.04
CA ALA A 356 -25.23 -13.05 9.76
C ALA A 356 -26.66 -13.58 9.68
N ARG A 357 -27.55 -12.79 9.09
CA ARG A 357 -29.00 -13.04 9.00
C ARG A 357 -29.48 -12.68 7.61
N GLU A 358 -30.39 -13.49 7.07
CA GLU A 358 -31.03 -13.25 5.78
C GLU A 358 -32.31 -12.43 5.95
N GLY A 359 -32.65 -11.67 4.92
CA GLY A 359 -33.92 -10.93 4.82
C GLY A 359 -33.85 -9.52 5.40
N ALA A 360 -35.04 -8.94 5.61
CA ALA A 360 -35.18 -7.56 6.04
C ALA A 360 -34.57 -7.32 7.42
N VAL A 361 -33.92 -6.16 7.59
CA VAL A 361 -33.34 -5.74 8.86
C VAL A 361 -34.46 -5.24 9.79
N PRO A 362 -34.60 -5.82 11.00
CA PRO A 362 -35.54 -5.32 11.99
C PRO A 362 -35.20 -3.88 12.42
N PRO A 363 -36.20 -3.01 12.72
CA PRO A 363 -35.98 -1.61 13.06
C PRO A 363 -34.97 -1.39 14.21
N GLU A 364 -34.94 -2.28 15.19
CA GLU A 364 -34.01 -2.23 16.32
C GLU A 364 -32.55 -2.41 15.92
N HIS A 365 -32.26 -3.03 14.78
CA HIS A 365 -30.91 -3.25 14.26
C HIS A 365 -30.50 -2.26 13.18
N ALA A 366 -31.41 -1.38 12.73
CA ALA A 366 -31.23 -0.52 11.57
C ALA A 366 -29.99 0.40 11.64
N ASP A 367 -29.48 0.69 12.84
CA ASP A 367 -28.27 1.50 13.07
C ASP A 367 -27.10 0.74 13.70
N ARG A 368 -27.19 -0.59 13.80
CA ARG A 368 -26.23 -1.44 14.53
C ARG A 368 -25.66 -2.58 13.68
N MET A 369 -25.72 -2.46 12.35
CA MET A 369 -25.26 -3.50 11.44
C MET A 369 -23.73 -3.47 11.25
N TRP A 370 -23.04 -4.56 11.57
CA TRP A 370 -21.60 -4.70 11.32
C TRP A 370 -21.27 -5.38 9.99
N GLY A 371 -22.29 -5.63 9.18
CA GLY A 371 -22.15 -6.05 7.80
C GLY A 371 -23.48 -5.96 7.06
N VAL A 372 -23.42 -5.68 5.77
CA VAL A 372 -24.58 -5.55 4.89
C VAL A 372 -24.20 -6.05 3.50
N GLY A 373 -25.16 -6.63 2.79
CA GLY A 373 -24.89 -7.10 1.45
C GLY A 373 -26.09 -7.76 0.80
N PHE A 374 -25.80 -8.35 -0.34
CA PHE A 374 -26.77 -9.03 -1.17
C PHE A 374 -26.23 -10.38 -1.63
N PHE A 375 -27.15 -11.28 -1.96
CA PHE A 375 -26.84 -12.53 -2.62
C PHE A 375 -27.90 -12.94 -3.62
N HIS A 376 -27.53 -13.79 -4.57
CA HIS A 376 -28.42 -14.39 -5.55
C HIS A 376 -28.60 -15.87 -5.22
N ARG A 377 -29.85 -16.31 -5.01
CA ARG A 377 -30.15 -17.69 -4.59
C ARG A 377 -29.63 -18.76 -5.55
N ASP A 378 -29.82 -18.56 -6.86
CA ASP A 378 -29.44 -19.58 -7.85
C ASP A 378 -27.96 -19.55 -8.22
N SER A 379 -27.39 -18.38 -8.56
CA SER A 379 -25.98 -18.29 -8.95
C SER A 379 -25.02 -18.35 -7.77
N GLN A 380 -25.51 -18.18 -6.54
CA GLN A 380 -24.71 -18.10 -5.30
C GLN A 380 -23.73 -16.92 -5.31
N ASP A 381 -23.95 -15.94 -6.18
CA ASP A 381 -23.20 -14.69 -6.22
C ASP A 381 -23.57 -13.81 -5.04
N ALA A 382 -22.58 -13.25 -4.35
CA ALA A 382 -22.81 -12.36 -3.23
C ALA A 382 -21.78 -11.25 -3.17
N PHE A 383 -22.26 -10.09 -2.74
CA PHE A 383 -21.45 -8.92 -2.43
C PHE A 383 -21.79 -8.44 -1.02
N VAL A 384 -20.83 -8.57 -0.10
CA VAL A 384 -21.07 -8.30 1.32
C VAL A 384 -19.96 -7.39 1.87
N SER A 385 -20.36 -6.23 2.38
CA SER A 385 -19.51 -5.34 3.18
C SER A 385 -19.46 -5.85 4.62
N LEU A 386 -18.26 -6.11 5.14
CA LEU A 386 -17.98 -6.38 6.54
C LEU A 386 -17.23 -5.20 7.13
N ARG A 387 -17.82 -4.61 8.15
CA ARG A 387 -17.33 -3.42 8.83
C ARG A 387 -16.28 -3.86 9.87
N LEU A 388 -15.01 -3.49 9.68
CA LEU A 388 -13.91 -4.03 10.49
C LEU A 388 -13.48 -3.09 11.61
N GLU A 389 -13.28 -1.81 11.28
CA GLU A 389 -12.83 -0.79 12.22
C GLU A 389 -13.55 0.51 11.90
N HIS A 390 -14.27 1.04 12.89
CA HIS A 390 -15.08 2.25 12.76
C HIS A 390 -15.07 3.01 14.08
N HIS A 391 -14.43 4.18 14.10
CA HIS A 391 -14.42 5.03 15.28
C HIS A 391 -14.17 6.49 14.89
N LEU A 392 -14.56 7.38 15.80
CA LEU A 392 -14.33 8.81 15.70
C LEU A 392 -13.24 9.17 16.70
N GLU A 393 -12.10 9.58 16.19
CA GLU A 393 -10.99 10.09 16.99
C GLU A 393 -11.19 11.59 17.22
N PRO A 394 -11.11 12.07 18.47
CA PRO A 394 -11.29 13.48 18.77
C PRO A 394 -10.08 14.29 18.29
N ALA A 395 -10.33 15.55 17.93
CA ALA A 395 -9.29 16.56 17.86
C ALA A 395 -8.48 16.59 19.16
N MET A 396 -7.16 16.36 19.09
CA MET A 396 -6.31 16.52 20.26
C MET A 396 -6.18 18.01 20.60
N THR A 397 -7.00 18.57 21.49
CA THR A 397 -6.56 19.78 22.21
C THR A 397 -7.22 20.06 23.56
N ARG A 398 -6.32 20.36 24.50
CA ARG A 398 -6.43 21.22 25.71
C ARG A 398 -7.06 20.64 26.98
N ALA A 399 -6.61 21.23 28.08
CA ALA A 399 -6.47 20.66 29.42
C ALA A 399 -7.79 20.47 30.21
N ASP A 400 -8.95 20.48 29.56
CA ASP A 400 -10.27 20.37 30.19
C ASP A 400 -10.99 19.03 29.94
N GLY A 401 -10.50 18.20 29.01
CA GLY A 401 -10.64 16.74 29.06
C GLY A 401 -12.05 16.15 28.90
N ARG A 402 -13.08 16.89 28.48
CA ARG A 402 -14.43 16.36 28.19
C ARG A 402 -15.17 17.13 27.09
N ARG A 403 -15.08 16.65 25.86
CA ARG A 403 -16.02 16.97 24.78
C ARG A 403 -16.81 15.71 24.40
N THR A 404 -18.12 15.84 24.23
CA THR A 404 -18.95 14.75 23.68
C THR A 404 -18.77 14.71 22.18
N LEU A 405 -18.35 13.56 21.67
CA LEU A 405 -18.26 13.31 20.23
C LEU A 405 -19.64 13.01 19.63
N PRO A 406 -19.89 13.39 18.36
CA PRO A 406 -21.04 12.92 17.63
C PRO A 406 -21.21 11.40 17.70
N ALA A 407 -22.46 10.95 17.78
CA ALA A 407 -22.77 9.54 17.70
C ALA A 407 -22.42 9.02 16.30
N MET A 408 -21.76 7.86 16.27
CA MET A 408 -21.56 7.12 15.03
C MET A 408 -22.67 6.11 14.84
N HIS A 409 -23.10 5.97 13.59
CA HIS A 409 -24.16 5.04 13.22
C HIS A 409 -23.66 4.00 12.22
N HIS A 410 -24.16 2.78 12.37
CA HIS A 410 -24.04 1.71 11.40
C HIS A 410 -25.35 1.57 10.63
N ALA A 411 -25.83 2.72 10.14
CA ALA A 411 -27.14 2.93 9.56
C ALA A 411 -27.32 2.33 8.16
N ASP A 412 -28.60 2.24 7.79
CA ASP A 412 -29.18 1.98 6.48
C ASP A 412 -29.10 0.54 6.00
N ALA A 413 -30.26 -0.10 5.93
CA ALA A 413 -30.40 -1.50 5.56
C ALA A 413 -30.19 -1.68 4.05
N PRO A 414 -29.61 -2.80 3.60
CA PRO A 414 -29.58 -3.12 2.18
C PRO A 414 -31.00 -3.11 1.60
N ALA A 415 -31.19 -2.48 0.45
CA ALA A 415 -32.46 -2.38 -0.25
C ALA A 415 -32.36 -3.09 -1.60
N LEU A 416 -33.28 -4.02 -1.88
CA LEU A 416 -33.35 -4.70 -3.18
C LEU A 416 -33.97 -3.84 -4.28
N HIS A 417 -34.69 -2.79 -3.89
CA HIS A 417 -35.36 -1.90 -4.82
C HIS A 417 -35.42 -0.48 -4.25
N TYR A 418 -34.55 0.38 -4.75
CA TYR A 418 -34.57 1.81 -4.54
C TYR A 418 -34.95 2.52 -5.85
N PRO A 419 -36.04 3.31 -5.87
CA PRO A 419 -36.50 3.99 -7.08
C PRO A 419 -35.39 4.80 -7.76
N GLY A 420 -35.20 4.54 -9.07
CA GLY A 420 -34.21 5.23 -9.90
C GLY A 420 -32.75 4.77 -9.76
N HIS A 421 -32.44 3.87 -8.81
CA HIS A 421 -31.06 3.45 -8.53
C HIS A 421 -30.83 1.93 -8.65
N GLY A 422 -31.81 1.12 -8.24
CA GLY A 422 -31.71 -0.35 -8.21
C GLY A 422 -31.45 -0.87 -6.81
N GLN A 423 -30.45 -1.72 -6.64
CA GLN A 423 -30.08 -2.30 -5.35
C GLN A 423 -29.01 -1.46 -4.68
N LEU A 424 -29.17 -1.11 -3.41
CA LEU A 424 -28.18 -0.29 -2.72
C LEU A 424 -28.18 -0.44 -1.21
N TRP A 425 -27.10 0.02 -0.57
CA TRP A 425 -27.10 0.44 0.84
C TRP A 425 -26.31 1.74 0.96
N SER A 426 -26.61 2.56 1.98
CA SER A 426 -25.95 3.85 2.19
C SER A 426 -25.73 4.13 3.69
N ARG A 427 -24.54 3.85 4.23
CA ARG A 427 -24.26 4.15 5.63
C ARG A 427 -24.12 5.65 5.88
N TRP A 428 -25.02 6.18 6.71
CA TRP A 428 -24.92 7.54 7.25
C TRP A 428 -24.12 7.51 8.55
N ALA A 429 -22.79 7.49 8.41
CA ALA A 429 -21.87 7.29 9.54
C ALA A 429 -22.04 8.36 10.63
N LEU A 430 -22.25 9.61 10.23
CA LEU A 430 -22.65 10.71 11.10
C LEU A 430 -23.92 11.34 10.51
N ARG A 431 -24.93 11.60 11.33
CA ARG A 431 -26.20 12.21 10.92
C ARG A 431 -26.84 12.95 12.09
N ASP A 432 -28.03 13.49 11.86
CA ASP A 432 -28.79 14.29 12.84
C ASP A 432 -28.05 15.58 13.24
N ASP A 433 -27.55 16.26 12.20
CA ASP A 433 -26.88 17.56 12.27
C ASP A 433 -25.63 17.61 13.16
N PRO A 434 -24.63 16.72 12.95
CA PRO A 434 -23.47 16.61 13.83
C PRO A 434 -22.54 17.83 13.72
N GLU A 435 -21.91 18.17 14.84
CA GLU A 435 -20.90 19.22 14.95
C GLU A 435 -19.50 18.63 15.05
N LEU A 436 -18.63 19.01 14.11
CA LEU A 436 -17.23 18.61 14.07
C LEU A 436 -16.33 19.79 14.42
N VAL A 437 -15.27 19.51 15.16
CA VAL A 437 -14.20 20.45 15.50
C VAL A 437 -12.96 20.11 14.69
N ALA A 438 -12.17 21.14 14.38
CA ALA A 438 -10.89 20.98 13.69
C ALA A 438 -10.01 19.91 14.35
N GLY A 439 -9.68 18.85 13.60
CA GLY A 439 -8.91 17.70 14.05
C GLY A 439 -9.73 16.46 14.38
N ASP A 440 -11.06 16.54 14.45
CA ASP A 440 -11.90 15.34 14.57
C ASP A 440 -11.75 14.49 13.31
N ARG A 441 -11.56 13.18 13.53
CA ARG A 441 -11.22 12.24 12.48
C ARG A 441 -12.06 10.98 12.56
N LEU A 442 -12.94 10.79 11.58
CA LEU A 442 -13.57 9.50 11.33
C LEU A 442 -12.55 8.57 10.68
N VAL A 443 -12.38 7.38 11.23
CA VAL A 443 -11.55 6.31 10.66
C VAL A 443 -12.46 5.14 10.30
N GLN A 444 -12.26 4.59 9.09
CA GLN A 444 -13.05 3.48 8.60
C GLN A 444 -12.24 2.44 7.86
N ARG A 445 -12.59 1.17 8.06
CA ARG A 445 -12.03 0.00 7.36
C ARG A 445 -13.14 -1.04 7.14
N ASN A 446 -13.36 -1.38 5.88
CA ASN A 446 -14.33 -2.39 5.45
C ASN A 446 -13.64 -3.45 4.57
N ALA A 447 -14.06 -4.71 4.71
CA ALA A 447 -13.75 -5.76 3.74
C ALA A 447 -15.00 -6.03 2.88
N TYR A 448 -14.81 -6.09 1.55
CA TYR A 448 -15.89 -6.36 0.60
C TYR A 448 -15.70 -7.75 0.02
N LEU A 449 -16.54 -8.67 0.46
CA LEU A 449 -16.53 -10.07 0.07
C LEU A 449 -17.23 -10.26 -1.27
N THR A 450 -16.61 -11.09 -2.11
CA THR A 450 -17.14 -11.64 -3.37
C THR A 450 -17.24 -13.17 -3.30
N ALA A 451 -17.19 -13.73 -2.08
CA ALA A 451 -17.19 -15.17 -1.84
C ALA A 451 -18.53 -15.82 -2.25
N PRO A 452 -18.56 -17.14 -2.50
CA PRO A 452 -19.80 -17.87 -2.74
C PRO A 452 -20.78 -17.74 -1.58
N TYR A 453 -22.07 -17.80 -1.89
CA TYR A 453 -23.16 -17.85 -0.91
C TYR A 453 -24.00 -19.11 -1.14
N PRO A 454 -23.54 -20.27 -0.64
CA PRO A 454 -24.24 -21.53 -0.87
C PRO A 454 -25.62 -21.54 -0.21
N PRO A 455 -26.60 -22.27 -0.79
CA PRO A 455 -27.88 -22.49 -0.16
C PRO A 455 -27.72 -23.07 1.24
N ASP A 456 -28.55 -22.63 2.18
CA ASP A 456 -28.62 -23.07 3.59
C ASP A 456 -27.36 -22.80 4.46
N GLU A 457 -26.20 -22.51 3.86
CA GLU A 457 -24.94 -22.27 4.57
C GLU A 457 -24.40 -20.85 4.43
N GLY A 458 -24.90 -20.05 3.48
CA GLY A 458 -24.34 -18.75 3.14
C GLY A 458 -24.23 -17.79 4.32
N ALA A 459 -25.29 -17.62 5.11
CA ALA A 459 -25.25 -16.80 6.31
C ALA A 459 -24.21 -17.29 7.33
N SER A 460 -24.12 -18.61 7.55
CA SER A 460 -23.10 -19.18 8.43
C SER A 460 -21.69 -18.91 7.91
N GLN A 461 -21.45 -19.03 6.60
CA GLN A 461 -20.15 -18.74 5.99
C GLN A 461 -19.76 -17.27 6.12
N ILE A 462 -20.71 -16.34 5.97
CA ILE A 462 -20.47 -14.91 6.27
C ILE A 462 -20.09 -14.72 7.74
N GLY A 463 -20.78 -15.39 8.67
CA GLY A 463 -20.40 -15.37 10.09
C GLY A 463 -18.99 -15.88 10.35
N GLU A 464 -18.53 -16.87 9.58
CA GLU A 464 -17.14 -17.35 9.66
C GLU A 464 -16.12 -16.35 9.12
N TRP A 465 -16.44 -15.61 8.07
CA TRP A 465 -15.63 -14.46 7.62
C TRP A 465 -15.56 -13.35 8.66
N VAL A 466 -16.67 -13.02 9.32
CA VAL A 466 -16.69 -12.02 10.41
C VAL A 466 -15.74 -12.43 11.53
N LYS A 467 -15.80 -13.70 11.97
CA LYS A 467 -14.86 -14.23 12.98
C LYS A 467 -13.41 -14.15 12.51
N ARG A 468 -13.14 -14.49 11.23
CA ARG A 468 -11.81 -14.45 10.61
C ARG A 468 -11.22 -13.03 10.65
N PHE A 469 -11.98 -12.01 10.25
CA PHE A 469 -11.49 -10.63 10.20
C PHE A 469 -11.39 -9.95 11.56
N ARG A 470 -12.31 -10.26 12.49
CA ARG A 470 -12.21 -9.76 13.89
C ARG A 470 -11.01 -10.35 14.64
N ASN A 471 -10.44 -11.45 14.13
CA ASN A 471 -9.31 -12.15 14.74
C ASN A 471 -8.25 -12.41 13.66
N PRO A 472 -7.53 -11.39 13.19
CA PRO A 472 -6.47 -11.55 12.20
C PRO A 472 -5.37 -12.49 12.73
N VAL A 473 -4.56 -13.03 11.83
CA VAL A 473 -3.40 -13.84 12.22
C VAL A 473 -2.43 -13.03 13.07
N VAL A 474 -1.85 -13.67 14.08
CA VAL A 474 -0.92 -13.02 15.00
C VAL A 474 0.51 -13.29 14.55
N VAL A 475 1.29 -12.22 14.35
CA VAL A 475 2.73 -12.34 14.05
C VAL A 475 3.53 -12.08 15.33
N SER A 476 4.24 -13.11 15.80
CA SER A 476 5.16 -12.99 16.93
C SER A 476 6.61 -13.05 16.44
N GLN A 477 7.43 -12.11 16.88
CA GLN A 477 8.87 -12.13 16.67
C GLN A 477 9.56 -12.96 17.76
N HIS A 478 10.52 -13.78 17.38
CA HIS A 478 11.38 -14.48 18.36
C HIS A 478 12.66 -13.67 18.55
N PRO A 479 12.95 -13.15 19.77
CA PRO A 479 14.14 -12.34 20.00
C PRO A 479 15.42 -13.18 19.83
N SER A 480 16.42 -12.61 19.16
CA SER A 480 17.75 -13.22 18.95
C SER A 480 18.77 -12.89 20.05
N ARG A 481 18.36 -12.22 21.14
CA ARG A 481 19.28 -11.56 22.09
C ARG A 481 19.87 -12.44 23.20
N GLU A 482 19.55 -13.73 23.28
CA GLU A 482 20.25 -14.63 24.20
C GLU A 482 21.32 -15.42 23.45
N THR A 483 22.56 -14.99 23.68
CA THR A 483 23.82 -15.67 23.33
C THR A 483 24.01 -16.94 24.15
N GLU A 484 23.04 -17.85 24.08
CA GLU A 484 23.19 -19.28 24.24
C GLU A 484 22.28 -19.87 23.19
N ALA A 485 22.89 -20.48 22.16
CA ALA A 485 22.27 -21.36 21.20
C ALA A 485 20.75 -21.52 21.36
N VAL A 486 19.96 -20.65 20.74
CA VAL A 486 18.59 -21.01 20.34
C VAL A 486 18.78 -22.06 19.25
N LEU A 487 19.18 -23.25 19.68
CA LEU A 487 19.23 -24.45 18.89
C LEU A 487 17.84 -24.56 18.28
N PHE A 488 17.82 -24.94 17.02
CA PHE A 488 16.64 -25.45 16.34
C PHE A 488 15.80 -26.43 17.21
N SER A 489 16.41 -27.04 18.26
CA SER A 489 15.75 -27.88 19.26
C SER A 489 14.73 -27.17 20.16
N THR A 490 14.79 -25.84 20.38
CA THR A 490 13.81 -25.12 21.22
C THR A 490 12.58 -24.61 20.46
N LEU A 491 12.59 -24.63 19.11
CA LEU A 491 11.39 -24.43 18.29
C LEU A 491 10.39 -25.61 18.40
N SER A 492 10.80 -26.70 19.07
CA SER A 492 9.99 -27.90 19.31
C SER A 492 9.50 -27.93 20.77
N ARG A 493 8.38 -27.27 21.07
CA ARG A 493 7.57 -27.65 22.25
C ARG A 493 6.64 -28.83 22.00
N ASP A 494 6.42 -29.21 20.74
CA ASP A 494 5.61 -30.36 20.37
C ASP A 494 6.37 -31.31 19.44
N HIS A 495 6.94 -32.36 20.04
CA HIS A 495 7.22 -33.68 19.46
C HIS A 495 8.02 -33.82 18.14
N VAL A 496 9.06 -34.66 18.27
CA VAL A 496 9.85 -35.38 17.25
C VAL A 496 11.17 -34.71 16.83
N THR A 497 12.25 -35.44 17.09
CA THR A 497 13.61 -35.27 16.55
C THR A 497 13.60 -34.95 15.05
N THR A 498 13.69 -33.67 14.66
CA THR A 498 13.87 -33.31 13.24
C THR A 498 15.32 -32.96 12.94
N GLN A 499 15.99 -33.81 12.15
CA GLN A 499 17.22 -33.44 11.46
C GLN A 499 16.89 -32.39 10.39
N ALA A 500 17.68 -31.32 10.30
CA ALA A 500 17.59 -30.38 9.17
C ALA A 500 17.95 -31.11 7.88
N SER A 501 17.10 -30.97 6.87
CA SER A 501 17.27 -31.57 5.54
C SER A 501 17.59 -30.49 4.51
N ALA A 502 18.17 -30.90 3.38
CA ALA A 502 18.48 -29.99 2.28
C ALA A 502 17.19 -29.50 1.61
N PRO A 503 16.96 -28.17 1.51
CA PRO A 503 15.84 -27.63 0.79
C PRO A 503 15.90 -27.94 -0.72
N PRO A 504 14.76 -28.04 -1.41
CA PRO A 504 14.75 -28.19 -2.86
C PRO A 504 15.28 -26.92 -3.55
N GLY A 505 16.08 -27.11 -4.59
CA GLY A 505 16.57 -26.02 -5.44
C GLY A 505 17.54 -25.07 -4.73
N ARG A 506 17.41 -23.77 -5.02
CA ARG A 506 18.15 -22.66 -4.39
C ARG A 506 17.21 -21.48 -4.19
N LEU A 507 17.48 -20.63 -3.20
CA LEU A 507 16.78 -19.37 -3.06
C LEU A 507 17.21 -18.37 -4.15
N ALA A 508 18.52 -18.26 -4.36
CA ALA A 508 19.12 -17.40 -5.38
C ALA A 508 18.71 -17.84 -6.79
N THR A 509 18.25 -16.91 -7.63
CA THR A 509 18.23 -17.13 -9.08
C THR A 509 19.65 -17.12 -9.65
N PRO A 510 19.88 -17.57 -10.90
CA PRO A 510 21.22 -17.59 -11.50
C PRO A 510 21.96 -16.25 -11.46
N GLY A 511 21.25 -15.12 -11.56
CA GLY A 511 21.83 -13.78 -11.48
C GLY A 511 22.12 -13.28 -10.06
N GLU A 512 21.58 -13.96 -9.05
CA GLU A 512 21.73 -13.62 -7.62
C GLU A 512 22.82 -14.44 -6.92
N GLU A 513 23.44 -15.38 -7.64
CA GLU A 513 24.50 -16.23 -7.09
C GLU A 513 25.73 -15.41 -6.69
N THR A 514 26.45 -15.85 -5.66
CA THR A 514 27.64 -15.15 -5.15
C THR A 514 28.73 -14.96 -6.21
N SER A 515 28.80 -15.85 -7.22
CA SER A 515 29.69 -15.70 -8.38
C SER A 515 29.39 -14.48 -9.25
N CYS A 516 28.14 -14.01 -9.26
CA CYS A 516 27.72 -12.80 -9.99
C CYS A 516 28.01 -11.51 -9.21
N ALA A 517 28.26 -11.58 -7.90
CA ALA A 517 28.41 -10.41 -7.03
C ALA A 517 29.51 -9.45 -7.50
N LEU A 518 30.69 -9.96 -7.87
CA LEU A 518 31.81 -9.13 -8.34
C LEU A 518 31.51 -8.44 -9.68
N LEU A 519 30.86 -9.14 -10.62
CA LEU A 519 30.46 -8.54 -11.88
C LEU A 519 29.39 -7.47 -11.66
N LYS A 520 28.38 -7.75 -10.83
CA LYS A 520 27.35 -6.77 -10.48
C LYS A 520 27.92 -5.53 -9.81
N GLN A 521 28.83 -5.70 -8.87
CA GLN A 521 29.54 -4.59 -8.24
C GLN A 521 30.27 -3.75 -9.31
N SER A 522 31.01 -4.40 -10.21
CA SER A 522 31.71 -3.71 -11.31
C SER A 522 30.75 -2.96 -12.24
N MET A 523 29.55 -3.51 -12.50
CA MET A 523 28.52 -2.84 -13.29
C MET A 523 27.96 -1.61 -12.57
N TRP A 524 27.60 -1.74 -11.28
CA TRP A 524 27.14 -0.62 -10.46
C TRP A 524 28.20 0.50 -10.39
N ASP A 525 29.46 0.14 -10.20
CA ASP A 525 30.57 1.09 -10.16
C ASP A 525 30.78 1.77 -11.52
N ALA A 526 30.73 1.02 -12.62
CA ALA A 526 30.85 1.59 -13.96
C ALA A 526 29.71 2.58 -14.28
N LEU A 527 28.48 2.31 -13.82
CA LEU A 527 27.34 3.21 -14.02
C LEU A 527 27.47 4.53 -13.24
N ARG A 528 28.33 4.61 -12.21
CA ARG A 528 28.63 5.88 -11.52
C ARG A 528 29.37 6.89 -12.40
N ASP A 529 29.97 6.45 -13.51
CA ASP A 529 30.63 7.34 -14.48
C ASP A 529 29.61 8.10 -15.36
N VAL A 530 28.34 7.68 -15.37
CA VAL A 530 27.29 8.30 -16.19
C VAL A 530 26.59 9.38 -15.39
N ARG A 531 26.83 10.63 -15.77
CA ARG A 531 26.30 11.83 -15.12
C ARG A 531 25.02 12.32 -15.81
N ASP A 532 24.10 12.85 -15.01
CA ASP A 532 23.01 13.70 -15.47
C ASP A 532 23.53 15.14 -15.62
N ASP A 533 23.88 15.48 -16.85
CA ASP A 533 24.50 16.75 -17.24
C ASP A 533 23.56 17.97 -17.12
N MET A 534 22.28 17.75 -16.82
CA MET A 534 21.38 18.82 -16.42
C MET A 534 21.73 19.41 -15.06
N PHE A 535 22.61 18.75 -14.30
CA PHE A 535 23.20 19.27 -13.07
C PHE A 535 24.67 19.70 -13.32
N TYR A 536 24.85 20.95 -13.74
CA TYR A 536 26.14 21.45 -14.24
C TYR A 536 27.28 21.57 -13.21
N THR A 537 26.96 21.65 -11.92
CA THR A 537 27.91 21.97 -10.85
C THR A 537 28.12 20.86 -9.83
N VAL A 538 27.33 19.79 -9.90
CA VAL A 538 27.35 18.68 -8.94
C VAL A 538 27.58 17.36 -9.67
N ASP A 539 28.24 16.42 -9.01
CA ASP A 539 28.48 15.09 -9.57
C ASP A 539 27.25 14.18 -9.43
N ALA A 540 26.20 14.49 -10.20
CA ALA A 540 24.92 13.78 -10.19
C ALA A 540 24.98 12.54 -11.10
N ASN A 541 25.50 11.42 -10.60
CA ASN A 541 25.53 10.16 -11.36
C ASN A 541 24.21 9.37 -11.23
N ILE A 542 23.86 8.61 -12.27
CA ILE A 542 22.56 7.92 -12.36
C ILE A 542 22.33 6.84 -11.28
N VAL A 543 23.40 6.28 -10.70
CA VAL A 543 23.31 5.31 -9.59
C VAL A 543 22.99 6.04 -8.30
N GLY A 544 23.77 7.06 -7.96
CA GLY A 544 23.58 7.85 -6.74
C GLY A 544 22.27 8.64 -6.75
N MET A 545 21.81 9.07 -7.92
CA MET A 545 20.49 9.66 -8.10
C MET A 545 19.34 8.63 -8.03
N GLY A 546 19.63 7.33 -7.98
CA GLY A 546 18.62 6.28 -7.86
C GLY A 546 17.80 6.04 -9.13
N TYR A 547 18.34 6.35 -10.33
CA TYR A 547 17.65 6.15 -11.61
C TYR A 547 17.72 4.70 -12.10
N VAL A 548 18.71 3.94 -11.64
CA VAL A 548 18.86 2.52 -11.94
C VAL A 548 18.24 1.72 -10.80
N TYR A 549 17.11 1.07 -11.06
CA TYR A 549 16.38 0.29 -10.07
C TYR A 549 16.96 -1.11 -9.89
N ASP A 550 17.48 -1.70 -10.97
CA ASP A 550 17.96 -3.08 -10.95
C ASP A 550 18.89 -3.39 -12.11
N LEU A 551 19.77 -4.38 -11.90
CA LEU A 551 20.65 -4.97 -12.90
C LEU A 551 20.48 -6.48 -12.86
N GLN A 552 19.65 -6.98 -13.76
CA GLN A 552 19.31 -8.39 -13.80
C GLN A 552 20.18 -9.15 -14.77
N MET A 553 20.50 -10.39 -14.41
CA MET A 553 21.25 -11.34 -15.22
C MET A 553 20.41 -12.62 -15.36
N PRO A 554 19.43 -12.66 -16.28
CA PRO A 554 18.42 -13.74 -16.34
C PRO A 554 19.02 -15.14 -16.49
N ASP A 555 20.14 -15.26 -17.21
CA ASP A 555 20.83 -16.53 -17.47
C ASP A 555 22.11 -16.68 -16.62
N GLY A 556 22.28 -15.87 -15.58
CA GLY A 556 23.48 -15.81 -14.75
C GLY A 556 24.72 -15.33 -15.53
N LEU A 557 25.90 -15.74 -15.07
CA LEU A 557 27.19 -15.24 -15.59
C LEU A 557 27.48 -15.65 -17.04
N ALA A 558 26.98 -16.79 -17.50
CA ALA A 558 27.42 -17.43 -18.74
C ALA A 558 26.98 -16.68 -20.00
N SER A 559 25.82 -16.02 -20.00
CA SER A 559 25.31 -15.34 -21.20
C SER A 559 25.86 -13.94 -21.40
N GLY A 560 26.37 -13.30 -20.34
CA GLY A 560 26.72 -11.87 -20.35
C GLY A 560 25.55 -10.94 -20.68
N ARG A 561 24.30 -11.41 -20.59
CA ARG A 561 23.09 -10.62 -20.81
C ARG A 561 22.71 -9.89 -19.53
N VAL A 562 22.50 -8.58 -19.64
CA VAL A 562 22.09 -7.71 -18.54
C VAL A 562 20.81 -6.96 -18.92
N GLU A 563 19.81 -6.96 -18.03
CA GLU A 563 18.63 -6.12 -18.14
C GLU A 563 18.68 -5.02 -17.07
N MET A 564 18.73 -3.77 -17.51
CA MET A 564 18.80 -2.61 -16.63
C MET A 564 17.41 -1.98 -16.49
N ALA A 565 16.81 -2.10 -15.31
CA ALA A 565 15.59 -1.37 -14.97
C ALA A 565 15.94 0.10 -14.70
N PHE A 566 15.38 1.01 -15.48
CA PHE A 566 15.76 2.42 -15.49
C PHE A 566 14.54 3.34 -15.41
N THR A 567 14.60 4.37 -14.57
CA THR A 567 13.53 5.35 -14.36
C THR A 567 13.99 6.78 -14.65
N MET A 568 13.04 7.71 -14.69
CA MET A 568 13.29 9.15 -14.64
C MET A 568 12.53 9.74 -13.43
N PRO A 569 13.02 10.84 -12.82
CA PRO A 569 12.37 11.46 -11.66
C PRO A 569 10.89 11.81 -11.84
N HIS A 570 10.49 12.16 -13.07
CA HIS A 570 9.11 12.46 -13.43
C HIS A 570 8.88 12.31 -14.93
N ARG A 571 7.61 12.16 -15.33
CA ARG A 571 7.19 11.98 -16.74
C ARG A 571 7.51 13.17 -17.66
N GLY A 572 7.77 14.34 -17.09
CA GLY A 572 8.21 15.54 -17.82
C GLY A 572 9.61 15.45 -18.43
N ARG A 573 10.39 14.39 -18.14
CA ARG A 573 11.67 14.09 -18.83
C ARG A 573 11.55 12.82 -19.67
N PRO A 574 10.77 12.83 -20.77
CA PRO A 574 10.41 11.62 -21.52
C PRO A 574 11.59 10.98 -22.28
N MET A 575 12.65 11.75 -22.57
CA MET A 575 13.82 11.29 -23.32
C MET A 575 14.84 10.56 -22.44
N TYR A 576 14.40 9.55 -21.68
CA TYR A 576 15.26 8.76 -20.79
C TYR A 576 16.49 8.16 -21.50
N ARG A 577 16.37 7.91 -22.82
CA ARG A 577 17.46 7.40 -23.68
C ARG A 577 18.69 8.28 -23.68
N TYR A 578 18.55 9.57 -23.37
CA TYR A 578 19.69 10.48 -23.24
C TYR A 578 20.70 10.00 -22.17
N LEU A 579 20.20 9.50 -21.04
CA LEU A 579 21.01 8.93 -19.96
C LEU A 579 21.21 7.42 -20.13
N ALA A 580 20.20 6.70 -20.61
CA ALA A 580 20.27 5.25 -20.73
C ALA A 580 21.24 4.78 -21.84
N ASN A 581 21.41 5.53 -22.93
CA ASN A 581 22.35 5.15 -24.00
C ASN A 581 23.83 5.19 -23.53
N PRO A 582 24.31 6.27 -22.88
CA PRO A 582 25.61 6.27 -22.22
C PRO A 582 25.78 5.15 -21.19
N ALA A 583 24.75 4.86 -20.39
CA ALA A 583 24.75 3.75 -19.44
C ALA A 583 24.96 2.39 -20.12
N VAL A 584 24.24 2.13 -21.22
CA VAL A 584 24.44 0.92 -22.04
C VAL A 584 25.86 0.86 -22.61
N ALA A 585 26.37 1.97 -23.15
CA ALA A 585 27.73 2.02 -23.70
C ALA A 585 28.78 1.73 -22.62
N ARG A 586 28.58 2.26 -21.41
CA ARG A 586 29.49 2.06 -20.28
C ARG A 586 29.44 0.62 -19.74
N LEU A 587 28.24 0.05 -19.57
CA LEU A 587 28.08 -1.35 -19.16
C LEU A 587 28.72 -2.33 -20.13
N ARG A 588 28.65 -2.09 -21.44
CA ARG A 588 29.31 -2.93 -22.46
C ARG A 588 30.83 -2.94 -22.38
N GLN A 589 31.43 -1.99 -21.67
CA GLN A 589 32.89 -1.97 -21.43
C GLN A 589 33.28 -2.81 -20.22
N VAL A 590 32.33 -3.25 -19.39
CA VAL A 590 32.59 -4.11 -18.24
C VAL A 590 32.88 -5.53 -18.73
N PRO A 591 34.04 -6.13 -18.41
CA PRO A 591 34.37 -7.49 -18.83
C PRO A 591 33.30 -8.49 -18.36
N GLY A 592 32.80 -9.31 -19.30
CA GLY A 592 31.73 -10.27 -19.03
C GLY A 592 30.33 -9.80 -19.45
N VAL A 593 30.14 -8.50 -19.69
CA VAL A 593 28.88 -7.96 -20.25
C VAL A 593 28.93 -7.99 -21.78
N GLN A 594 27.97 -8.67 -22.40
CA GLN A 594 27.87 -8.81 -23.86
C GLN A 594 26.69 -8.02 -24.42
N VAL A 595 25.52 -8.13 -23.77
CA VAL A 595 24.26 -7.53 -24.22
C VAL A 595 23.62 -6.81 -23.06
N VAL A 596 23.16 -5.58 -23.30
CA VAL A 596 22.43 -4.77 -22.33
C VAL A 596 21.10 -4.34 -22.94
N THR A 597 20.01 -4.65 -22.24
CA THR A 597 18.66 -4.20 -22.57
C THR A 597 18.19 -3.23 -21.50
N VAL A 598 17.59 -2.11 -21.91
CA VAL A 598 17.01 -1.13 -20.98
C VAL A 598 15.51 -1.41 -20.84
N VAL A 599 15.06 -1.56 -19.61
CA VAL A 599 13.65 -1.72 -19.26
C VAL A 599 13.19 -0.42 -18.58
N PRO A 600 12.48 0.48 -19.29
CA PRO A 600 11.97 1.70 -18.68
C PRO A 600 10.87 1.35 -17.66
N VAL A 601 10.99 1.88 -16.45
CA VAL A 601 10.04 1.66 -15.36
C VAL A 601 9.58 3.00 -14.79
N SER A 602 8.30 3.09 -14.42
CA SER A 602 7.73 4.23 -13.70
C SER A 602 7.05 3.84 -12.39
N ASP A 603 6.88 2.54 -12.15
CA ASP A 603 6.21 1.98 -10.99
C ASP A 603 7.19 1.02 -10.28
N PRO A 604 7.54 1.25 -9.00
CA PRO A 604 7.16 2.43 -8.20
C PRO A 604 7.76 3.74 -8.73
N PRO A 605 7.11 4.89 -8.50
CA PRO A 605 7.66 6.19 -8.90
C PRO A 605 8.99 6.46 -8.20
N TRP A 606 9.82 7.28 -8.85
CA TRP A 606 11.07 7.72 -8.27
C TRP A 606 10.80 8.62 -7.07
N ASN A 607 11.57 8.45 -5.99
CA ASN A 607 11.54 9.32 -4.82
C ASN A 607 12.97 9.53 -4.27
N PRO A 608 13.20 10.57 -3.44
CA PRO A 608 14.51 10.86 -2.87
C PRO A 608 15.08 9.76 -1.95
N ASP A 609 14.26 8.87 -1.39
CA ASP A 609 14.73 7.75 -0.55
C ASP A 609 15.64 6.77 -1.34
N ARG A 610 15.54 6.76 -2.67
CA ARG A 610 16.40 5.99 -3.57
C ARG A 610 17.79 6.56 -3.74
N MET A 611 18.02 7.83 -3.40
CA MET A 611 19.32 8.45 -3.56
C MET A 611 20.33 7.87 -2.56
N ASP A 612 21.58 7.70 -2.98
CA ASP A 612 22.66 7.36 -2.04
C ASP A 612 23.09 8.57 -1.20
N ASP A 613 23.96 8.35 -0.21
CA ASP A 613 24.38 9.44 0.70
C ASP A 613 25.31 10.44 -0.01
N ASP A 614 26.06 10.01 -1.03
CA ASP A 614 26.95 10.88 -1.79
C ASP A 614 26.17 11.85 -2.66
N ALA A 615 25.20 11.37 -3.43
CA ALA A 615 24.34 12.21 -4.25
C ALA A 615 23.48 13.15 -3.39
N TRP A 616 22.95 12.66 -2.27
CA TRP A 616 22.22 13.50 -1.31
C TRP A 616 23.08 14.68 -0.81
N ARG A 617 24.32 14.40 -0.39
CA ARG A 617 25.27 15.42 0.06
C ARG A 617 25.67 16.37 -1.08
N ALA A 618 25.89 15.85 -2.29
CA ALA A 618 26.27 16.66 -3.44
C ALA A 618 25.16 17.66 -3.83
N MET A 619 23.89 17.27 -3.66
CA MET A 619 22.74 18.15 -3.87
C MET A 619 22.53 19.19 -2.77
N ASP A 620 23.31 19.11 -1.68
CA ASP A 620 23.13 19.90 -0.46
C ASP A 620 21.74 19.70 0.18
N PHE A 621 21.13 18.53 -0.01
CA PHE A 621 19.81 18.25 0.55
C PHE A 621 19.85 18.15 2.07
N PRO A 622 18.85 18.73 2.76
CA PRO A 622 18.88 18.81 4.21
C PRO A 622 18.53 17.45 4.82
N VAL A 623 19.21 17.07 5.91
CA VAL A 623 18.97 15.80 6.64
C VAL A 623 17.68 15.85 7.46
N LYS A 624 17.23 17.05 7.82
CA LYS A 624 15.92 17.32 8.41
C LYS A 624 15.18 18.25 7.46
N PRO A 625 13.85 18.15 7.31
CA PRO A 625 13.11 19.17 6.59
C PRO A 625 13.51 20.54 7.16
N PRO A 626 13.81 21.55 6.32
CA PRO A 626 14.04 22.90 6.81
C PRO A 626 12.78 23.25 7.60
N VAL A 627 12.93 23.33 8.92
CA VAL A 627 11.78 23.55 9.79
C VAL A 627 11.15 24.84 9.32
N SER A 628 9.93 24.74 8.79
CA SER A 628 8.98 25.83 8.82
C SER A 628 8.93 26.28 10.26
N THR A 629 9.64 27.36 10.58
CA THR A 629 9.53 27.97 11.90
C THR A 629 8.11 28.50 11.99
N ALA A 630 7.26 27.75 12.69
CA ALA A 630 5.92 28.14 13.05
C ALA A 630 5.91 29.45 13.85
#